data_AF-D4YQA1-F1
#
_entry.id   AF-D4YQA1-F1
#
_cell.length_a   1.000
_cell.length_b   1.000
_cell.length_c   1.000
_cell.angle_alpha   90.00
_cell.angle_beta   90.00
_cell.angle_gamma   90.00
#
_symmetry.space_group_name_H-M   'P 1'
#
loop_
_entity.id
_entity.type
_entity.pdbx_description
1 polymer ?
#
loop_
_entity_poly.entity_id
_entity_poly.type
_entity_poly.pdbx_seq_one_letter_code
_entity_poly.pdbx_strand_id
1 'polypeptide(L)'
;IPEVSRTCRDKLLYIAEHHGYGKLRSGALLGVVDRSHEVLPFVELPQDAWATATTLRPVSQRQARELVERAYRVSEKVQDIEGVSTQVAQLERSYRSSSGLSPSKYYDVFFTASMLGFRLPSLPDEVTVGPNLAVAQAKLMKTLLELHSAALRESEKAVANAVPSAHLIEYRDH
;
A
#
# COMPACT_ATOMS: atom_id res chain seq x y z
N ILE A 1 4.32 -6.45 -26.15
CA ILE A 1 3.86 -5.08 -26.48
C ILE A 1 5.07 -4.26 -26.91
N PRO A 2 5.12 -3.80 -28.17
CA PRO A 2 6.20 -2.94 -28.69
C PRO A 2 6.37 -1.65 -27.88
N GLU A 3 7.58 -1.08 -27.90
CA GLU A 3 7.87 0.17 -27.17
C GLU A 3 7.06 1.36 -27.68
N VAL A 4 6.76 1.38 -28.99
CA VAL A 4 5.94 2.41 -29.63
C VAL A 4 4.51 2.45 -29.09
N SER A 5 4.05 1.35 -28.48
CA SER A 5 2.70 1.22 -27.90
C SER A 5 2.72 1.41 -26.38
N ARG A 6 3.43 2.45 -25.93
CA ARG A 6 3.63 2.76 -24.49
C ARG A 6 2.33 2.85 -23.71
N THR A 7 1.32 3.54 -24.24
CA THR A 7 0.02 3.68 -23.56
C THR A 7 -0.66 2.35 -23.30
N CYS A 8 -0.60 1.41 -24.25
CA CYS A 8 -1.16 0.06 -24.09
C CYS A 8 -0.41 -0.71 -22.99
N ARG A 9 0.92 -0.64 -23.00
CA ARG A 9 1.77 -1.26 -21.96
C ARG A 9 1.47 -0.69 -20.57
N ASP A 10 1.42 0.63 -20.45
CA ASP A 10 1.23 1.30 -19.16
C ASP A 10 -0.19 1.00 -18.61
N LYS A 11 -1.21 0.92 -19.48
CA LYS A 11 -2.55 0.44 -19.11
C LYS A 11 -2.53 -1.01 -18.61
N LEU A 12 -1.86 -1.93 -19.32
CA LEU A 12 -1.75 -3.33 -18.88
C LEU A 12 -1.06 -3.43 -17.52
N LEU A 13 0.04 -2.71 -17.32
CA LEU A 13 0.76 -2.69 -16.06
C LEU A 13 -0.13 -2.18 -14.92
N TYR A 14 -0.82 -1.06 -15.14
CA TYR A 14 -1.74 -0.49 -14.16
C TYR A 14 -2.85 -1.46 -13.75
N ILE A 15 -3.52 -2.08 -14.72
CA ILE A 15 -4.61 -3.04 -14.45
C ILE A 15 -4.06 -4.28 -13.74
N ALA A 16 -2.91 -4.79 -14.17
CA ALA A 16 -2.30 -5.97 -13.57
C ALA A 16 -1.86 -5.71 -12.12
N GLU A 17 -1.21 -4.58 -11.86
CA GLU A 17 -0.82 -4.16 -10.50
C GLU A 17 -2.04 -4.05 -9.58
N HIS A 18 -3.14 -3.48 -10.08
CA HIS A 18 -4.40 -3.41 -9.33
C HIS A 18 -4.97 -4.79 -8.97
N HIS A 19 -4.77 -5.80 -9.84
CA HIS A 19 -5.16 -7.18 -9.59
C HIS A 19 -4.08 -8.01 -8.86
N GLY A 20 -3.07 -7.35 -8.28
CA GLY A 20 -2.07 -7.99 -7.41
C GLY A 20 -0.88 -8.61 -8.15
N TYR A 21 -0.67 -8.29 -9.43
CA TYR A 21 0.52 -8.72 -10.15
C TYR A 21 1.72 -7.81 -9.85
N GLY A 22 2.87 -8.40 -9.52
CA GLY A 22 4.16 -7.74 -9.37
C GLY A 22 5.01 -7.84 -10.63
N LYS A 23 5.92 -6.88 -10.83
CA LYS A 23 6.81 -6.87 -12.01
C LYS A 23 8.05 -7.72 -11.77
N LEU A 24 8.13 -8.90 -12.41
CA LEU A 24 9.29 -9.79 -12.29
C LEU A 24 10.49 -9.35 -13.14
N ARG A 25 10.22 -8.87 -14.36
CA ARG A 25 11.19 -8.26 -15.29
C ARG A 25 10.44 -7.50 -16.39
N SER A 26 11.16 -6.86 -17.30
CA SER A 26 10.52 -6.27 -18.49
C SER A 26 9.72 -7.33 -19.26
N GLY A 27 8.43 -7.03 -19.50
CA GLY A 27 7.52 -7.94 -20.23
C GLY A 27 7.04 -9.17 -19.45
N ALA A 28 7.38 -9.34 -18.17
CA ALA A 28 6.88 -10.45 -17.37
C ALA A 28 6.38 -9.98 -16.00
N LEU A 29 5.13 -10.30 -15.72
CA LEU A 29 4.46 -10.06 -14.44
C LEU A 29 4.25 -11.39 -13.72
N LEU A 30 4.21 -11.33 -12.39
CA LEU A 30 3.99 -12.49 -11.53
C LEU A 30 2.78 -12.21 -10.66
N GLY A 31 1.83 -13.14 -10.63
CA GLY A 31 0.74 -13.18 -9.66
C GLY A 31 0.86 -14.43 -8.81
N VAL A 32 0.55 -14.33 -7.52
CA VAL A 32 0.45 -15.49 -6.60
C VAL A 32 -0.92 -16.18 -6.69
N VAL A 33 -1.91 -15.48 -7.23
CA VAL A 33 -3.25 -16.00 -7.58
C VAL A 33 -3.49 -15.70 -9.05
N ASP A 34 -4.06 -16.64 -9.79
CA ASP A 34 -4.41 -16.41 -11.19
C ASP A 34 -5.64 -15.51 -11.30
N ARG A 35 -5.40 -14.28 -11.76
CA ARG A 35 -6.40 -13.26 -12.09
C ARG A 35 -6.28 -12.82 -13.54
N SER A 36 -5.66 -13.64 -14.40
CA SER A 36 -5.36 -13.26 -15.79
C SER A 36 -6.62 -13.00 -16.62
N HIS A 37 -7.70 -13.72 -16.32
CA HIS A 37 -9.03 -13.52 -16.90
C HIS A 37 -9.67 -12.17 -16.52
N GLU A 38 -9.21 -11.52 -15.45
CA GLU A 38 -9.65 -10.18 -15.01
C GLU A 38 -8.73 -9.07 -15.55
N VAL A 39 -7.61 -9.43 -16.18
CA VAL A 39 -6.60 -8.45 -16.67
C VAL A 39 -6.59 -8.40 -18.20
N LEU A 40 -6.44 -9.56 -18.85
CA LEU A 40 -6.21 -9.63 -20.29
C LEU A 40 -7.35 -9.07 -21.15
N PRO A 41 -8.65 -9.24 -20.81
CA PRO A 41 -9.73 -8.69 -21.62
C PRO A 41 -9.81 -7.16 -21.64
N PHE A 42 -9.22 -6.48 -20.65
CA PHE A 42 -9.34 -5.03 -20.49
C PHE A 42 -8.26 -4.23 -21.24
N VAL A 43 -7.42 -4.91 -22.03
CA VAL A 43 -6.36 -4.28 -22.81
C VAL A 43 -6.54 -4.64 -24.27
N GLU A 44 -6.96 -3.66 -25.06
CA GLU A 44 -6.89 -3.74 -26.51
C GLU A 44 -5.41 -3.77 -26.94
N LEU A 45 -4.95 -4.94 -27.37
CA LEU A 45 -3.59 -5.14 -27.85
C LEU A 45 -3.49 -4.73 -29.32
N PRO A 46 -2.48 -3.94 -29.71
CA PRO A 46 -2.14 -3.71 -31.11
C PRO A 46 -1.90 -5.00 -31.89
N GLN A 47 -2.01 -4.94 -33.22
CA GLN A 47 -1.88 -6.11 -34.11
C GLN A 47 -0.54 -6.85 -33.98
N ASP A 48 0.54 -6.14 -33.62
CA ASP A 48 1.89 -6.67 -33.42
C ASP A 48 2.22 -6.94 -31.93
N ALA A 49 1.22 -6.88 -31.06
CA ALA A 49 1.34 -7.15 -29.64
C ALA A 49 0.61 -8.44 -29.25
N TRP A 50 1.16 -9.12 -28.25
CA TRP A 50 0.53 -10.27 -27.61
C TRP A 50 0.78 -10.22 -26.11
N ALA A 51 -0.12 -10.84 -25.37
CA ALA A 51 0.00 -11.14 -23.95
C ALA A 51 -0.60 -12.52 -23.70
N THR A 52 0.01 -13.28 -22.80
CA THR A 52 -0.49 -14.60 -22.40
C THR A 52 -0.27 -14.80 -20.92
N ALA A 53 -1.05 -15.71 -20.33
CA ALA A 53 -0.88 -16.15 -18.97
C ALA A 53 -0.49 -17.62 -18.94
N THR A 54 0.39 -17.97 -18.01
CA THR A 54 0.76 -19.35 -17.75
C THR A 54 1.05 -19.52 -16.27
N THR A 55 0.85 -20.73 -15.77
CA THR A 55 1.17 -21.08 -14.39
C THR A 55 2.60 -21.57 -14.30
N LEU A 56 3.38 -20.95 -13.42
CA LEU A 56 4.71 -21.42 -13.05
C LEU A 56 4.59 -22.27 -11.78
N ARG A 57 5.22 -23.45 -11.77
CA ARG A 57 5.35 -24.29 -10.58
C ARG A 57 6.79 -24.21 -10.06
N PRO A 58 7.05 -23.49 -8.97
CA PRO A 58 8.38 -23.44 -8.38
C PRO A 58 8.85 -24.84 -7.99
N VAL A 59 10.12 -25.15 -8.25
CA VAL A 59 10.71 -26.47 -7.90
C VAL A 59 10.99 -26.60 -6.40
N SER A 60 10.89 -25.50 -5.65
CA SER A 60 11.05 -25.46 -4.20
C SER A 60 10.40 -24.21 -3.60
N GLN A 61 10.15 -24.22 -2.30
CA GLN A 61 9.69 -23.04 -1.56
C GLN A 61 10.70 -21.89 -1.61
N ARG A 62 12.00 -22.20 -1.66
CA ARG A 62 13.06 -21.20 -1.83
C ARG A 62 12.91 -20.45 -3.16
N GLN A 63 12.73 -21.18 -4.26
CA GLN A 63 12.54 -20.55 -5.57
C GLN A 63 11.25 -19.71 -5.61
N ALA A 64 10.17 -20.17 -4.96
CA ALA A 64 8.94 -19.39 -4.85
C ALA A 64 9.18 -18.04 -4.16
N ARG A 65 9.91 -18.04 -3.04
CA ARG A 65 10.30 -16.82 -2.30
C ARG A 65 11.19 -15.91 -3.13
N GLU A 66 12.16 -16.45 -3.87
CA GLU A 66 13.05 -15.65 -4.74
C GLU A 66 12.26 -14.97 -5.88
N LEU A 67 11.28 -15.64 -6.47
CA LEU A 67 10.40 -15.06 -7.49
C LEU A 67 9.51 -13.96 -6.92
N VAL A 68 8.94 -14.19 -5.72
CA VAL A 68 8.12 -13.20 -5.01
C VAL A 68 8.94 -11.98 -4.62
N GLU A 69 10.13 -12.17 -4.04
CA GLU A 69 11.02 -11.06 -3.69
C GLU A 69 11.35 -10.20 -4.92
N ARG A 70 11.69 -10.83 -6.06
CA ARG A 70 11.99 -10.10 -7.29
C ARG A 70 10.80 -9.33 -7.85
N ALA A 71 9.60 -9.90 -7.78
CA ALA A 71 8.41 -9.28 -8.35
C ALA A 71 7.80 -8.18 -7.47
N TYR A 72 7.92 -8.33 -6.15
CA TYR A 72 7.21 -7.50 -5.18
C TYR A 72 8.13 -6.68 -4.26
N ARG A 73 9.44 -6.92 -4.27
CA ARG A 73 10.45 -6.22 -3.44
C ARG A 73 10.04 -6.23 -1.97
N VAL A 74 9.69 -7.41 -1.45
CA VAL A 74 9.12 -7.59 -0.10
C VAL A 74 10.06 -7.02 0.95
N SER A 75 11.36 -7.26 0.81
CA SER A 75 12.38 -6.77 1.76
C SER A 75 12.41 -5.24 1.86
N GLU A 76 12.20 -4.53 0.76
CA GLU A 76 12.13 -3.07 0.76
C GLU A 76 10.85 -2.57 1.42
N LYS A 77 9.72 -3.24 1.17
CA LYS A 77 8.45 -2.90 1.84
C LYS A 77 8.52 -3.09 3.35
N VAL A 78 9.27 -4.10 3.82
CA VAL A 78 9.57 -4.26 5.25
C VAL A 78 10.33 -3.03 5.77
N GLN A 79 11.37 -2.59 5.08
CA GLN A 79 12.14 -1.40 5.46
C GLN A 79 11.28 -0.13 5.48
N ASP A 80 10.39 0.03 4.49
CA ASP A 80 9.44 1.15 4.45
C ASP A 80 8.52 1.14 5.68
N ILE A 81 7.97 -0.02 6.04
CA ILE A 81 7.14 -0.20 7.25
C ILE A 81 7.94 0.14 8.51
N GLU A 82 9.18 -0.31 8.63
CA GLU A 82 10.04 -0.03 9.78
C GLU A 82 10.36 1.47 9.90
N GLY A 83 10.61 2.13 8.78
CA GLY A 83 10.82 3.59 8.72
C GLY A 83 9.59 4.36 9.20
N VAL A 84 8.39 3.99 8.73
CA VAL A 84 7.13 4.59 9.20
C VAL A 84 6.87 4.25 10.67
N SER A 85 7.16 3.03 11.11
CA SER A 85 7.01 2.61 12.51
C SER A 85 7.84 3.47 13.45
N THR A 86 9.06 3.84 13.04
CA THR A 86 9.93 4.72 13.81
C THR A 86 9.34 6.13 13.94
N GLN A 87 8.74 6.65 12.87
CA GLN A 87 8.06 7.96 12.88
C GLN A 87 6.82 7.94 13.78
N VAL A 88 5.99 6.90 13.71
CA VAL A 88 4.83 6.72 14.60
C VAL A 88 5.27 6.68 16.06
N ALA A 89 6.31 5.91 16.40
CA ALA A 89 6.85 5.84 17.75
C ALA A 89 7.41 7.19 18.24
N GLN A 90 7.91 8.04 17.33
CA GLN A 90 8.34 9.40 17.67
C GLN A 90 7.14 10.33 17.94
N LEU A 91 6.05 10.20 17.19
CA LEU A 91 4.81 10.93 17.45
C LEU A 91 4.23 10.55 18.81
N GLU A 92 4.17 9.25 19.13
CA GLU A 92 3.72 8.78 20.45
C GLU A 92 4.58 9.34 21.58
N ARG A 93 5.91 9.32 21.42
CA ARG A 93 6.83 9.90 22.40
C ARG A 93 6.58 11.40 22.58
N SER A 94 6.40 12.14 21.48
CA SER A 94 6.14 13.59 21.49
C SER A 94 4.81 13.93 22.17
N TYR A 95 3.78 13.10 22.00
CA TYR A 95 2.51 13.24 22.67
C TYR A 95 2.59 12.96 24.18
N ARG A 96 3.37 11.94 24.57
CA ARG A 96 3.59 11.61 25.99
C ARG A 96 4.48 12.62 26.70
N SER A 97 5.40 13.27 26.00
CA SER A 97 6.11 14.43 26.52
C SER A 97 5.21 15.66 26.46
N SER A 98 5.38 16.59 27.40
CA SER A 98 4.63 17.85 27.49
C SER A 98 4.77 18.79 26.27
N SER A 99 5.53 18.38 25.24
CA SER A 99 5.63 19.03 23.94
C SER A 99 4.34 18.98 23.11
N GLY A 100 3.44 18.05 23.40
CA GLY A 100 2.22 17.85 22.62
C GLY A 100 2.48 17.28 21.23
N LEU A 101 1.39 17.03 20.49
CA LEU A 101 1.44 16.47 19.14
C LEU A 101 1.29 17.58 18.09
N SER A 102 2.22 17.66 17.14
CA SER A 102 2.12 18.57 16.00
C SER A 102 1.14 18.01 14.96
N PRO A 103 0.05 18.73 14.60
CA PRO A 103 -0.92 18.26 13.61
C PRO A 103 -0.28 18.01 12.23
N SER A 104 0.57 18.95 11.76
CA SER A 104 1.28 18.81 10.47
C SER A 104 2.08 17.51 10.38
N LYS A 105 2.95 17.25 11.36
CA LYS A 105 3.75 16.02 11.42
C LYS A 105 2.88 14.77 11.53
N TYR A 106 1.78 14.83 12.29
CA TYR A 106 0.85 13.72 12.37
C TYR A 106 0.27 13.41 10.98
N TYR A 107 -0.24 14.41 10.27
CA TYR A 107 -0.88 14.21 8.97
C TYR A 107 0.11 13.76 7.89
N ASP A 108 1.36 14.21 7.92
CA ASP A 108 2.41 13.72 7.02
C ASP A 108 2.69 12.22 7.23
N VAL A 109 2.82 11.79 8.48
CA VAL A 109 3.05 10.38 8.84
C VAL A 109 1.81 9.53 8.52
N PHE A 110 0.61 10.04 8.82
CA PHE A 110 -0.65 9.37 8.51
C PHE A 110 -0.82 9.16 7.00
N PHE A 111 -0.54 10.19 6.20
CA PHE A 111 -0.57 10.09 4.75
C PHE A 111 0.43 9.06 4.23
N THR A 112 1.66 9.09 4.74
CA THR A 112 2.71 8.13 4.37
C THR A 112 2.31 6.69 4.70
N ALA A 113 1.79 6.45 5.91
CA ALA A 113 1.31 5.12 6.34
C ALA A 113 0.12 4.62 5.51
N SER A 114 -0.80 5.52 5.15
CA SER A 114 -1.95 5.21 4.29
C SER A 114 -1.52 4.84 2.88
N MET A 115 -0.62 5.64 2.29
CA MET A 115 -0.07 5.39 0.96
C MET A 115 0.72 4.09 0.89
N LEU A 116 1.38 3.70 1.99
CA LEU A 116 2.05 2.41 2.08
C LEU A 116 1.04 1.27 1.97
N GLY A 117 -0.07 1.33 2.71
CA GLY A 117 -1.14 0.32 2.68
C GLY A 117 -1.71 0.07 1.28
N PHE A 118 -1.98 1.14 0.52
CA PHE A 118 -2.45 1.02 -0.87
C PHE A 118 -1.45 0.34 -1.82
N ARG A 119 -0.17 0.31 -1.47
CA ARG A 119 0.92 -0.23 -2.29
C ARG A 119 1.42 -1.60 -1.80
N LEU A 120 0.83 -2.16 -0.74
CA LEU A 120 1.20 -3.46 -0.23
C LEU A 120 0.50 -4.56 -1.04
N PRO A 121 1.26 -5.52 -1.60
CA PRO A 121 0.65 -6.66 -2.28
C PRO A 121 0.03 -7.60 -1.23
N SER A 122 -1.08 -8.24 -1.61
CA SER A 122 -1.62 -9.36 -0.85
C SER A 122 -0.83 -10.61 -1.21
N LEU A 123 0.03 -11.06 -0.31
CA LEU A 123 0.91 -12.21 -0.50
C LEU A 123 0.64 -13.29 0.56
N PRO A 124 0.73 -14.58 0.19
CA PRO A 124 0.65 -15.68 1.16
C PRO A 124 1.85 -15.72 2.09
N ASP A 125 1.62 -16.08 3.35
CA ASP A 125 2.68 -16.19 4.37
C ASP A 125 3.75 -17.22 3.99
N GLU A 126 3.40 -18.25 3.21
CA GLU A 126 4.31 -19.34 2.83
C GLU A 126 5.47 -18.87 1.92
N VAL A 127 5.24 -17.79 1.17
CA VAL A 127 6.17 -17.24 0.17
C VAL A 127 6.76 -15.89 0.56
N THR A 128 6.37 -15.35 1.71
CA THR A 128 6.98 -14.16 2.32
C THR A 128 7.89 -14.56 3.48
N VAL A 129 9.01 -13.86 3.64
CA VAL A 129 9.90 -14.02 4.80
C VAL A 129 9.79 -12.76 5.65
N GLY A 130 9.58 -12.94 6.96
CA GLY A 130 9.45 -11.84 7.91
C GLY A 130 8.00 -11.59 8.35
N PRO A 131 7.70 -10.39 8.86
CA PRO A 131 6.37 -10.07 9.36
C PRO A 131 5.36 -9.95 8.21
N ASN A 132 4.11 -10.34 8.48
CA ASN A 132 3.02 -10.11 7.55
C ASN A 132 2.81 -8.60 7.36
N LEU A 133 3.06 -8.11 6.14
CA LEU A 133 3.06 -6.68 5.81
C LEU A 133 1.69 -6.02 6.06
N ALA A 134 0.61 -6.72 5.75
CA ALA A 134 -0.75 -6.20 5.95
C ALA A 134 -1.06 -6.04 7.45
N VAL A 135 -0.66 -7.03 8.27
CA VAL A 135 -0.81 -6.95 9.73
C VAL A 135 0.02 -5.81 10.31
N ALA A 136 1.28 -5.66 9.86
CA ALA A 136 2.15 -4.60 10.33
C ALA A 136 1.62 -3.21 9.96
N GLN A 137 1.11 -3.03 8.73
CA GLN A 137 0.50 -1.77 8.29
C GLN A 137 -0.81 -1.47 9.03
N ALA A 138 -1.67 -2.47 9.25
CA ALA A 138 -2.91 -2.29 10.00
C ALA A 138 -2.62 -1.84 11.45
N LYS A 139 -1.56 -2.38 12.07
CA LYS A 139 -1.10 -1.95 13.39
C LYS A 139 -0.69 -0.47 13.39
N LEU A 140 0.07 -0.02 12.39
CA LEU A 140 0.45 1.39 12.26
C LEU A 140 -0.77 2.31 12.15
N MET A 141 -1.71 1.96 11.28
CA MET A 141 -2.94 2.74 11.10
C MET A 141 -3.76 2.79 12.38
N LYS A 142 -3.88 1.66 13.09
CA LYS A 142 -4.57 1.62 14.38
C LYS A 142 -3.93 2.57 15.40
N THR A 143 -2.62 2.51 15.58
CA THR A 143 -1.90 3.40 16.51
C THR A 143 -2.07 4.87 16.13
N LEU A 144 -2.02 5.20 14.84
CA LEU A 144 -2.25 6.57 14.37
C LEU A 144 -3.69 7.05 14.64
N LEU A 145 -4.70 6.20 14.45
CA LEU A 145 -6.09 6.54 14.75
C LEU A 145 -6.33 6.75 16.24
N GLU A 146 -5.74 5.92 17.09
CA GLU A 146 -5.76 6.07 18.54
C GLU A 146 -5.11 7.39 18.97
N LEU A 147 -3.96 7.72 18.37
CA LEU A 147 -3.25 8.96 18.65
C LEU A 147 -4.04 10.21 18.22
N HIS A 148 -4.68 10.18 17.04
CA HIS A 148 -5.56 11.27 16.59
C HIS A 148 -6.74 11.48 17.52
N SER A 149 -7.40 10.38 17.89
CA SER A 149 -8.55 10.41 18.79
C SER A 149 -8.19 11.01 20.15
N ALA A 150 -7.01 10.69 20.68
CA ALA A 150 -6.55 11.17 21.97
C ALA A 150 -6.02 12.62 21.94
N ALA A 151 -5.33 13.02 20.87
CA ALA A 151 -4.52 14.24 20.87
C ALA A 151 -5.06 15.38 19.99
N LEU A 152 -5.80 15.07 18.91
CA LEU A 152 -6.16 16.05 17.87
C LEU A 152 -7.66 16.26 17.73
N ARG A 153 -8.47 15.20 17.88
CA ARG A 153 -9.92 15.21 17.57
C ARG A 153 -10.67 16.38 18.22
N GLU A 154 -10.46 16.64 19.51
CA GLU A 154 -11.17 17.72 20.21
C GLU A 154 -10.70 19.11 19.78
N SER A 155 -9.39 19.28 19.51
CA SER A 155 -8.87 20.54 18.97
C SER A 155 -9.41 20.83 17.56
N GLU A 156 -9.58 19.81 16.74
CA GLU A 156 -10.14 19.92 15.39
C GLU A 156 -11.63 20.23 15.42
N LYS A 157 -12.40 19.55 16.28
CA LYS A 157 -13.81 19.88 16.52
C LYS A 157 -13.96 21.34 16.97
N ALA A 158 -13.11 21.82 17.86
CA ALA A 158 -13.15 23.21 18.32
C ALA A 158 -12.90 24.20 17.17
N VAL A 159 -11.89 23.95 16.33
CA VAL A 159 -11.61 24.78 15.14
C VAL A 159 -12.77 24.75 14.15
N ALA A 160 -13.31 23.57 13.87
CA ALA A 160 -14.41 23.40 12.93
C ALA A 160 -15.75 23.93 13.47
N ASN A 161 -15.95 24.01 14.79
CA ASN A 161 -17.10 24.69 15.39
C ASN A 161 -16.96 26.22 15.40
N ALA A 162 -15.73 26.74 15.26
CA ALA A 162 -15.46 28.19 15.22
C ALA A 162 -15.64 28.81 13.81
N VAL A 163 -15.80 28.01 12.76
CA VAL A 163 -16.05 28.54 11.40
C VAL A 163 -17.52 28.91 11.18
N PRO A 164 -17.83 29.97 10.41
CA PRO A 164 -19.20 30.46 10.20
C PRO A 164 -20.19 29.41 9.63
N SER A 165 -19.66 28.40 8.93
CA SER A 165 -20.41 27.30 8.32
C SER A 165 -20.46 26.03 9.19
N ALA A 166 -20.11 26.10 10.48
CA ALA A 166 -20.05 24.94 11.37
C ALA A 166 -21.35 24.12 11.42
N HIS A 167 -22.50 24.78 11.24
CA HIS A 167 -23.82 24.14 11.19
C HIS A 167 -23.99 23.14 10.02
N LEU A 168 -23.08 23.12 9.04
CA LEU A 168 -23.06 22.18 7.92
C LEU A 168 -22.19 20.93 8.17
N ILE A 169 -21.47 20.86 9.30
CA ILE A 169 -20.55 19.77 9.61
C ILE A 169 -21.22 18.81 10.60
N GLU A 170 -21.57 17.61 10.14
CA GLU A 170 -22.07 16.53 11.01
C GLU A 170 -20.90 15.66 11.52
N TYR A 171 -20.71 15.61 12.83
CA TYR A 171 -19.78 14.67 13.45
C TYR A 171 -20.52 13.38 13.80
N ARG A 172 -20.09 12.26 13.21
CA ARG A 172 -20.53 10.93 13.67
C ARG A 172 -19.61 10.46 14.78
N ASP A 173 -20.19 10.23 15.96
CA ASP A 173 -19.48 9.50 17.01
C ASP A 173 -19.52 8.01 16.67
N HIS A 174 -18.33 7.45 16.40
CA HIS A 174 -18.08 6.02 16.32
C HIS A 174 -17.52 5.52 17.65
#